data_AF-A0A438GWC8-F1
#
_entry.id   AF-A0A438GWC8-F1
#
_cell.length_a   1.000
_cell.length_b   1.000
_cell.length_c   1.000
_cell.angle_alpha   90.00
_cell.angle_beta   90.00
_cell.angle_gamma   90.00
#
_symmetry.space_group_name_H-M   'P 1'
#
loop_
_entity.id
_entity.type
_entity.pdbx_description
1 polymer ?
#
loop_
_entity_poly.entity_id
_entity_poly.type
_entity_poly.pdbx_seq_one_letter_code
_entity_poly.pdbx_strand_id
1 'polypeptide(L)'
;MARGLKKHLKRLNAPKHWMLDKLGGTQAIVWTNKSRECLPLILILRNRLKYALTYREMLYPFPRQMRTSVSYMTQRADSDSNSIRDEEAKFKLCKVKGVQFGQKGIPYLNTYDGRTIRYPDPLIKANDTVKLDLESNKIVDFIKFDVGNVVMVTGGRTEAELESSRAGRSIRGPLKTIHVQDATGHEFATRLGNVFTIGKGTKPWVTLPKGKGIKLSHH
;
A
#
# COMPACT_ATOMS: atom_id res chain seq x y z
N MET A 1 -28.06 -0.69 -22.97
CA MET A 1 -26.72 -0.07 -23.09
C MET A 1 -25.65 -1.13 -22.88
N ALA A 2 -24.80 -1.40 -23.88
CA ALA A 2 -23.70 -2.36 -23.76
C ALA A 2 -22.64 -1.81 -22.77
N ARG A 3 -22.45 -2.48 -21.63
CA ARG A 3 -21.49 -2.09 -20.59
C ARG A 3 -20.18 -2.85 -20.79
N GLY A 4 -19.33 -2.38 -21.71
CA GLY A 4 -17.97 -2.88 -21.89
C GLY A 4 -16.96 -2.22 -20.94
N LEU A 5 -15.73 -2.74 -20.92
CA LEU A 5 -14.61 -2.14 -20.18
C LEU A 5 -14.34 -0.71 -20.69
N LYS A 6 -14.45 0.28 -19.81
CA LYS A 6 -14.17 1.68 -20.17
C LYS A 6 -12.66 1.92 -20.28
N LYS A 7 -12.21 2.35 -21.46
CA LYS A 7 -10.79 2.67 -21.74
C LYS A 7 -10.36 4.08 -21.31
N HIS A 8 -11.30 4.95 -20.95
CA HIS A 8 -11.04 6.35 -20.57
C HIS A 8 -11.60 6.67 -19.19
N LEU A 9 -10.83 7.41 -18.39
CA LEU A 9 -11.22 7.92 -17.08
C LEU A 9 -11.34 9.45 -17.16
N LYS A 10 -12.51 9.99 -16.80
CA LYS A 10 -12.68 11.44 -16.68
C LYS A 10 -11.89 11.96 -15.49
N ARG A 11 -11.26 13.12 -15.63
CA ARG A 11 -10.45 13.73 -14.57
C ARG A 11 -11.23 14.01 -13.29
N LEU A 12 -12.48 14.46 -13.43
CA LEU A 12 -13.40 14.67 -12.30
C LEU A 12 -13.65 13.39 -11.48
N ASN A 13 -13.56 12.23 -12.13
CA ASN A 13 -13.78 10.93 -11.49
C ASN A 13 -12.47 10.29 -11.00
N ALA A 14 -11.32 10.95 -11.23
CA ALA A 14 -10.05 10.48 -10.72
C ALA A 14 -10.06 10.51 -9.18
N PRO A 15 -9.32 9.58 -8.53
CA PRO A 15 -9.20 9.59 -7.09
C PRO A 15 -8.69 10.93 -6.55
N LYS A 16 -9.31 11.44 -5.49
CA LYS A 16 -8.98 12.76 -4.91
C LYS A 16 -7.53 12.85 -4.43
N HIS A 17 -6.97 11.74 -3.95
CA HIS A 17 -5.58 11.69 -3.46
C HIS A 17 -4.53 11.82 -4.58
N TRP A 18 -4.94 11.75 -5.86
CA TRP A 18 -4.06 12.06 -6.99
C TRP A 18 -3.74 13.56 -7.10
N MET A 19 -4.47 14.42 -6.36
CA MET A 19 -4.30 15.87 -6.35
C MET A 19 -4.23 16.48 -7.75
N LEU A 20 -5.08 15.98 -8.66
CA LEU A 20 -5.23 16.57 -9.97
C LEU A 20 -6.04 17.86 -9.87
N ASP A 21 -5.52 18.93 -10.46
CA ASP A 21 -6.25 20.18 -10.63
C ASP A 21 -7.48 19.98 -11.53
N LYS A 22 -8.51 20.80 -11.34
CA LYS A 22 -9.79 20.65 -12.06
C LYS A 22 -9.75 21.18 -13.50
N LEU A 23 -8.80 22.07 -13.82
CA LEU A 23 -8.77 22.83 -15.08
C LEU A 23 -7.76 22.30 -16.11
N GLY A 24 -6.73 21.54 -15.71
CA GLY A 24 -5.62 21.08 -16.54
C GLY A 24 -5.95 19.93 -17.49
N GLY A 25 -7.19 19.87 -18.01
CA GLY A 25 -7.65 18.92 -19.01
C GLY A 25 -8.86 18.07 -18.58
N THR A 26 -9.50 17.42 -19.55
CA THR A 26 -10.76 16.67 -19.33
C THR A 26 -10.56 15.22 -18.89
N GLN A 27 -9.43 14.59 -19.25
CA GLN A 27 -9.17 13.17 -19.02
C GLN A 27 -8.04 12.95 -18.00
N ALA A 28 -8.12 11.83 -17.28
CA ALA A 28 -7.07 11.29 -16.44
C ALA A 28 -6.57 9.96 -17.02
N ILE A 29 -5.37 9.56 -16.58
CA ILE A 29 -4.70 8.36 -17.09
C ILE A 29 -5.38 7.12 -16.51
N VAL A 30 -5.72 6.17 -17.38
CA VAL A 30 -6.39 4.92 -17.01
C VAL A 30 -5.37 3.88 -16.62
N TRP A 31 -5.62 3.21 -15.49
CA TRP A 31 -4.72 2.19 -14.96
C TRP A 31 -5.45 0.90 -14.59
N THR A 32 -4.74 -0.23 -14.71
CA THR A 32 -5.28 -1.60 -14.71
C THR A 32 -5.33 -2.28 -13.34
N ASN A 33 -4.64 -1.74 -12.32
CA ASN A 33 -4.78 -2.22 -10.93
C ASN A 33 -5.83 -1.41 -10.19
N LYS A 34 -6.18 -1.79 -8.94
CA LYS A 34 -7.13 -1.07 -8.08
C LYS A 34 -6.83 0.44 -8.12
N SER A 35 -7.51 1.18 -8.99
CA SER A 35 -7.09 2.54 -9.37
C SER A 35 -7.24 3.53 -8.23
N ARG A 36 -8.17 3.22 -7.32
CA ARG A 36 -8.36 3.93 -6.06
C ARG A 36 -7.19 3.72 -5.13
N GLU A 37 -6.65 2.48 -5.09
CA GLU A 37 -5.45 1.82 -4.50
C GLU A 37 -4.04 2.33 -4.78
N CYS A 38 -3.87 3.01 -5.91
CA CYS A 38 -2.55 3.31 -6.46
C CYS A 38 -2.43 4.76 -6.90
N LEU A 39 -1.19 5.14 -7.21
CA LEU A 39 -0.84 6.40 -7.81
C LEU A 39 0.02 6.11 -9.05
N PRO A 40 -0.38 6.58 -10.24
CA PRO A 40 0.37 6.34 -11.47
C PRO A 40 1.78 6.95 -11.43
N LEU A 41 2.79 6.21 -11.93
CA LEU A 41 4.20 6.65 -11.98
C LEU A 41 4.38 8.02 -12.64
N ILE A 42 3.63 8.25 -13.72
CA ILE A 42 3.58 9.53 -14.43
C ILE A 42 3.11 10.71 -13.56
N LEU A 43 2.23 10.48 -12.58
CA LEU A 43 1.85 11.54 -11.64
C LEU A 43 2.96 11.79 -10.61
N ILE A 44 3.70 10.75 -10.19
CA ILE A 44 4.86 10.90 -9.30
C ILE A 44 5.91 11.77 -9.97
N LEU A 45 6.35 11.37 -11.17
CA LEU A 45 7.47 12.01 -11.86
C LEU A 45 7.13 13.47 -12.24
N ARG A 46 5.85 13.81 -12.47
CA ARG A 46 5.39 15.13 -12.95
C ARG A 46 5.04 16.05 -11.80
N ASN A 47 4.10 15.59 -10.96
CA ASN A 47 3.46 16.46 -9.97
C ASN A 47 4.21 16.44 -8.63
N ARG A 48 4.98 15.37 -8.33
CA ARG A 48 5.76 15.27 -7.10
C ARG A 48 7.22 15.61 -7.33
N LEU A 49 7.88 14.88 -8.21
CA LEU A 49 9.32 15.01 -8.45
C LEU A 49 9.69 16.11 -9.45
N LYS A 50 8.71 16.62 -10.22
CA LYS A 50 8.87 17.72 -11.18
C LYS A 50 9.99 17.52 -12.21
N TYR A 51 10.25 16.28 -12.61
CA TYR A 51 11.26 15.93 -13.64
C TYR A 51 10.81 16.26 -15.07
N ALA A 52 9.51 16.41 -15.30
CA ALA A 52 8.95 16.74 -16.61
C ALA A 52 7.78 17.72 -16.46
N LEU A 53 7.66 18.67 -17.39
CA LEU A 53 6.58 19.65 -17.40
C LEU A 53 5.37 19.11 -18.18
N THR A 54 5.63 18.42 -19.29
CA THR A 54 4.60 17.93 -20.20
C THR A 54 4.51 16.39 -20.23
N TYR A 55 3.34 15.90 -20.65
CA TYR A 55 3.11 14.47 -20.83
C TYR A 55 3.99 13.88 -21.95
N ARG A 56 4.35 14.68 -22.95
CA ARG A 56 5.20 14.28 -24.07
C ARG A 56 6.62 14.00 -23.58
N GLU A 57 7.21 14.90 -22.80
CA GLU A 57 8.55 14.73 -22.20
C GLU A 57 8.65 13.45 -21.36
N MET A 58 7.58 13.05 -20.67
CA MET A 58 7.55 11.77 -19.96
C MET A 58 7.48 10.54 -20.85
N LEU A 59 6.87 10.68 -22.02
CA LEU A 59 6.62 9.55 -22.89
C LEU A 59 7.88 9.11 -23.64
N TYR A 60 8.73 10.06 -24.02
CA TYR A 60 9.93 9.79 -24.81
C TYR A 60 10.98 8.92 -24.10
N PRO A 61 11.31 9.12 -22.81
CA PRO A 61 12.34 8.33 -22.15
C PRO A 61 11.90 6.95 -21.67
N PHE A 62 10.58 6.70 -21.51
CA PHE A 62 10.10 5.44 -20.92
C PHE A 62 9.48 4.48 -21.96
N PRO A 63 10.00 3.25 -22.10
CA PRO A 63 9.37 2.22 -22.92
C PRO A 63 7.98 1.88 -22.38
N ARG A 64 7.05 1.47 -23.26
CA ARG A 64 5.63 1.18 -22.91
C ARG A 64 5.48 0.24 -21.70
N GLN A 65 6.46 -0.62 -21.46
CA GLN A 65 6.47 -1.65 -20.42
C GLN A 65 6.96 -1.14 -19.04
N MET A 66 7.80 -0.11 -18.98
CA MET A 66 8.17 0.57 -17.73
C MET A 66 7.10 1.56 -17.27
N ARG A 67 6.20 1.95 -18.17
CA ARG A 67 5.04 2.77 -17.82
C ARG A 67 4.04 2.05 -16.94
N THR A 68 4.20 0.73 -16.70
CA THR A 68 3.18 -0.19 -16.15
C THR A 68 3.35 -0.66 -14.70
N SER A 69 4.36 -0.25 -13.92
CA SER A 69 4.50 -0.82 -12.57
C SER A 69 5.26 0.05 -11.58
N VAL A 70 4.57 0.95 -10.89
CA VAL A 70 4.89 1.23 -9.49
C VAL A 70 3.57 1.23 -8.71
N SER A 71 3.18 0.06 -8.23
CA SER A 71 2.18 -0.07 -7.18
C SER A 71 2.90 0.23 -5.85
N TYR A 72 2.94 1.49 -5.47
CA TYR A 72 3.15 1.84 -4.08
C TYR A 72 1.75 1.88 -3.44
N MET A 73 1.49 0.93 -2.54
CA MET A 73 0.35 1.03 -1.64
C MET A 73 0.58 2.25 -0.76
N THR A 74 0.04 3.39 -1.14
CA THR A 74 0.00 4.55 -0.25
C THR A 74 -1.15 5.43 -0.67
N GLN A 75 -2.13 5.50 0.20
CA GLN A 75 -3.45 6.04 -0.07
C GLN A 75 -3.76 7.02 1.06
N ARG A 76 -3.37 8.29 0.86
CA ARG A 76 -3.62 9.42 1.76
C ARG A 76 -2.85 9.45 3.09
N ALA A 77 -1.54 9.37 3.01
CA ALA A 77 -0.83 10.57 3.43
C ALA A 77 -0.60 11.36 2.14
N ASP A 78 -0.49 12.69 2.21
CA ASP A 78 0.22 13.42 1.18
C ASP A 78 1.46 12.60 0.85
N SER A 79 1.50 12.04 -0.36
CA SER A 79 2.48 11.01 -0.71
C SER A 79 3.80 11.71 -0.93
N ASP A 80 4.36 12.18 0.17
CA ASP A 80 5.67 12.75 0.29
C ASP A 80 6.62 11.61 -0.03
N SER A 81 7.31 11.77 -1.15
CA SER A 81 8.47 10.93 -1.45
C SER A 81 9.45 11.11 -0.31
N ASN A 82 9.57 10.09 0.54
CA ASN A 82 10.58 10.06 1.57
C ASN A 82 11.87 9.51 0.98
N SER A 83 12.99 10.19 1.23
CA SER A 83 14.30 9.68 0.86
C SER A 83 14.63 8.48 1.77
N ILE A 84 14.99 7.36 1.16
CA ILE A 84 15.35 6.12 1.86
C ILE A 84 16.85 5.88 1.76
N ARG A 85 17.40 5.13 2.72
CA ARG A 85 18.79 4.66 2.66
C ARG A 85 18.92 3.53 1.65
N ASP A 86 20.10 3.37 1.06
CA ASP A 86 20.39 2.32 0.07
C ASP A 86 20.17 0.90 0.61
N GLU A 87 20.41 0.68 1.90
CA GLU A 87 20.14 -0.61 2.56
C GLU A 87 18.64 -0.94 2.61
N GLU A 88 17.80 0.06 2.82
CA GLU A 88 16.35 -0.09 2.88
C GLU A 88 15.75 -0.27 1.48
N ALA A 89 16.35 0.39 0.48
CA ALA A 89 15.93 0.29 -0.91
C ALA A 89 16.06 -1.12 -1.52
N LYS A 90 16.85 -2.01 -0.90
CA LYS A 90 17.04 -3.39 -1.37
C LYS A 90 15.85 -4.30 -1.08
N PHE A 91 15.03 -3.95 -0.08
CA PHE A 91 13.92 -4.80 0.32
C PHE A 91 12.57 -4.07 0.27
N LYS A 92 11.50 -4.85 0.21
CA LYS A 92 10.13 -4.35 0.26
C LYS A 92 9.29 -5.16 1.23
N LEU A 93 8.44 -4.47 2.00
CA LEU A 93 7.41 -5.12 2.80
C LEU A 93 6.16 -5.37 1.97
N CYS A 94 5.63 -6.59 2.05
CA CYS A 94 4.45 -7.01 1.34
C CYS A 94 3.46 -7.70 2.28
N LYS A 95 2.22 -7.22 2.33
CA LYS A 95 1.15 -7.88 3.08
C LYS A 95 0.72 -9.17 2.37
N VAL A 96 0.51 -10.23 3.16
CA VAL A 96 -0.04 -11.50 2.69
C VAL A 96 -1.55 -11.40 2.55
N LYS A 97 -2.06 -11.62 1.35
CA LYS A 97 -3.49 -11.68 1.06
C LYS A 97 -4.07 -13.05 1.46
N GLY A 98 -3.32 -14.11 1.21
CA GLY A 98 -3.72 -15.48 1.55
C GLY A 98 -2.66 -16.48 1.13
N VAL A 99 -2.74 -17.67 1.72
CA VAL A 99 -1.95 -18.84 1.37
C VAL A 99 -2.91 -19.89 0.84
N GLN A 100 -2.58 -20.48 -0.30
CA GLN A 100 -3.41 -21.43 -1.00
C GLN A 100 -2.55 -22.59 -1.52
N PHE A 101 -3.17 -23.74 -1.72
CA PHE A 101 -2.51 -24.90 -2.35
C PHE A 101 -2.85 -24.93 -3.84
N GLY A 102 -1.83 -25.14 -4.66
CA GLY A 102 -1.96 -25.23 -6.10
C GLY A 102 -2.15 -26.66 -6.58
N GLN A 103 -2.09 -26.82 -7.89
CA GLN A 103 -2.00 -28.14 -8.50
C GLN A 103 -0.77 -28.87 -7.92
N LYS A 104 -0.91 -30.18 -7.68
CA LYS A 104 0.10 -31.02 -7.02
C LYS A 104 0.37 -30.66 -5.55
N GLY A 105 -0.54 -29.96 -4.88
CA GLY A 105 -0.40 -29.65 -3.45
C GLY A 105 0.72 -28.66 -3.13
N ILE A 106 1.21 -27.90 -4.12
CA ILE A 106 2.28 -26.93 -3.91
C ILE A 106 1.70 -25.70 -3.20
N PRO A 107 2.17 -25.33 -2.00
CA PRO A 107 1.71 -24.12 -1.32
C PRO A 107 2.25 -22.87 -2.03
N TYR A 108 1.37 -21.89 -2.23
CA TYR A 108 1.72 -20.57 -2.73
C TYR A 108 1.06 -19.46 -1.89
N LEU A 109 1.78 -18.36 -1.78
CA LEU A 109 1.40 -17.16 -1.05
C LEU A 109 1.13 -16.04 -2.04
N ASN A 110 -0.02 -15.39 -1.92
CA ASN A 110 -0.37 -14.22 -2.70
C ASN A 110 -0.14 -12.97 -1.87
N THR A 111 0.61 -12.02 -2.41
CA THR A 111 0.78 -10.70 -1.80
C THR A 111 -0.22 -9.68 -2.36
N TYR A 112 -0.41 -8.58 -1.63
CA TYR A 112 -1.21 -7.45 -2.12
C TYR A 112 -0.61 -6.76 -3.35
N ASP A 113 0.70 -6.88 -3.55
CA ASP A 113 1.39 -6.40 -4.75
C ASP A 113 1.10 -7.25 -6.01
N GLY A 114 0.32 -8.33 -5.87
CA GLY A 114 0.02 -9.25 -6.96
C GLY A 114 1.13 -10.26 -7.25
N ARG A 115 2.15 -10.36 -6.37
CA ARG A 115 3.19 -11.39 -6.49
C ARG A 115 2.67 -12.71 -5.93
N THR A 116 3.08 -13.80 -6.58
CA THR A 116 2.81 -15.17 -6.12
C THR A 116 4.12 -15.84 -5.77
N ILE A 117 4.30 -16.18 -4.50
CA ILE A 117 5.54 -16.78 -3.98
C ILE A 117 5.25 -18.24 -3.67
N ARG A 118 6.02 -19.15 -4.27
CA ARG A 118 5.88 -20.60 -4.05
C ARG A 118 6.75 -21.04 -2.88
N TYR A 119 6.32 -22.10 -2.20
CA TYR A 119 7.01 -22.66 -1.03
C TYR A 119 7.23 -21.62 0.10
N PRO A 120 6.19 -20.91 0.55
CA PRO A 120 6.29 -20.08 1.74
C PRO A 120 6.52 -20.96 2.99
N ASP A 121 7.10 -20.37 4.03
CA ASP A 121 7.18 -21.00 5.36
C ASP A 121 5.76 -21.32 5.88
N PRO A 122 5.50 -22.55 6.37
CA PRO A 122 4.21 -22.95 6.93
C PRO A 122 3.68 -22.05 8.07
N LEU A 123 4.57 -21.31 8.74
CA LEU A 123 4.21 -20.39 9.82
C LEU A 123 3.51 -19.11 9.32
N ILE A 124 3.61 -18.80 8.03
CA ILE A 124 3.06 -17.57 7.44
C ILE A 124 1.56 -17.74 7.17
N LYS A 125 0.75 -16.83 7.71
CA LYS A 125 -0.70 -16.82 7.56
C LYS A 125 -1.19 -15.56 6.82
N ALA A 126 -2.49 -15.53 6.53
CA ALA A 126 -3.11 -14.35 5.94
C ALA A 126 -3.04 -13.15 6.89
N ASN A 127 -2.82 -11.95 6.34
CA ASN A 127 -2.59 -10.67 7.04
C ASN A 127 -1.20 -10.48 7.68
N ASP A 128 -0.35 -11.50 7.66
CA ASP A 128 1.06 -11.34 8.01
C ASP A 128 1.76 -10.44 6.99
N THR A 129 2.95 -9.97 7.36
CA THR A 129 3.78 -9.16 6.47
C THR A 129 5.09 -9.86 6.19
N VAL A 130 5.50 -9.85 4.93
CA VAL A 130 6.69 -10.54 4.44
C VAL A 130 7.69 -9.50 3.94
N LYS A 131 8.95 -9.63 4.35
CA LYS A 131 10.08 -8.87 3.83
C LYS A 131 10.63 -9.59 2.61
N LEU A 132 10.47 -8.97 1.45
CA LEU A 132 11.00 -9.46 0.18
C LEU A 132 12.29 -8.74 -0.16
N ASP A 133 13.28 -9.52 -0.56
CA ASP A 133 14.43 -8.99 -1.28
C ASP A 133 14.04 -8.71 -2.74
N LEU A 134 14.36 -7.52 -3.25
CA LEU A 134 13.96 -7.10 -4.59
C LEU A 134 14.80 -7.77 -5.69
N GLU A 135 16.03 -8.16 -5.38
CA GLU A 135 16.93 -8.83 -6.33
C GLU A 135 16.52 -10.29 -6.53
N SER A 136 16.46 -11.06 -5.44
CA SER A 136 16.12 -12.49 -5.51
C SER A 136 14.62 -12.78 -5.58
N ASN A 137 13.76 -11.79 -5.24
CA ASN A 137 12.31 -11.96 -5.07
C ASN A 137 11.93 -13.08 -4.07
N LYS A 138 12.83 -13.42 -3.15
CA LYS A 138 12.60 -14.40 -2.08
C LYS A 138 12.24 -13.71 -0.76
N ILE A 139 11.65 -14.50 0.13
CA ILE A 139 11.31 -14.08 1.48
C ILE A 139 12.57 -14.13 2.34
N VAL A 140 12.91 -13.02 2.99
CA VAL A 140 14.03 -12.94 3.94
C VAL A 140 13.55 -13.18 5.37
N ASP A 141 12.50 -12.47 5.78
CA ASP A 141 11.89 -12.59 7.11
C ASP A 141 10.40 -12.23 7.01
N PHE A 142 9.62 -12.57 8.02
CA PHE A 142 8.21 -12.22 8.12
C PHE A 142 7.83 -11.74 9.52
N ILE A 143 6.72 -11.01 9.59
CA ILE A 143 6.11 -10.48 10.80
C ILE A 143 4.73 -11.10 10.92
N LYS A 144 4.48 -11.77 12.05
CA LYS A 144 3.15 -12.28 12.38
C LYS A 144 2.21 -11.14 12.73
N PHE A 145 0.97 -11.23 12.27
CA PHE A 145 -0.10 -10.33 12.68
C PHE A 145 -0.56 -10.70 14.10
N ASP A 146 0.00 -10.00 15.09
CA ASP A 146 -0.29 -10.21 16.51
C ASP A 146 -0.35 -8.88 17.27
N VAL A 147 -0.93 -8.93 18.46
CA VAL A 147 -1.06 -7.82 19.40
C VAL A 147 0.32 -7.32 19.82
N GLY A 148 0.49 -5.99 19.88
CA GLY A 148 1.76 -5.37 20.26
C GLY A 148 2.74 -5.12 19.12
N ASN A 149 2.42 -5.51 17.88
CA ASN A 149 3.22 -5.15 16.71
C ASN A 149 2.80 -3.80 16.11
N VAL A 150 3.77 -3.08 15.54
CA VAL A 150 3.55 -1.80 14.86
C VAL A 150 2.75 -2.01 13.56
N VAL A 151 1.65 -1.26 13.42
CA VAL A 151 0.77 -1.33 12.24
C VAL A 151 0.55 0.04 11.61
N MET A 152 0.41 0.07 10.29
CA MET A 152 0.01 1.21 9.49
C MET A 152 -1.37 0.96 8.89
N VAL A 153 -2.22 1.98 8.90
CA VAL A 153 -3.54 1.92 8.26
C VAL A 153 -3.45 2.42 6.83
N THR A 154 -3.81 1.57 5.88
CA THR A 154 -3.68 1.79 4.42
C THR A 154 -4.96 2.30 3.76
N GLY A 155 -6.08 2.40 4.49
CA GLY A 155 -7.35 2.87 3.93
C GLY A 155 -8.38 3.23 5.00
N GLY A 156 -9.31 4.15 4.69
CA GLY A 156 -10.40 4.55 5.57
C GLY A 156 -10.54 6.07 5.71
N ARG A 157 -11.11 6.53 6.83
CA ARG A 157 -11.14 7.97 7.19
C ARG A 157 -10.06 8.32 8.22
N THR A 158 -9.63 7.32 8.98
CA THR A 158 -8.54 7.31 9.97
C THR A 158 -7.27 6.76 9.31
N GLU A 159 -6.89 7.34 8.17
CA GLU A 159 -5.67 6.99 7.45
C GLU A 159 -4.48 7.72 8.10
N ALA A 160 -3.39 6.96 8.27
CA ALA A 160 -2.19 7.26 9.07
C ALA A 160 -2.46 7.34 10.58
N GLU A 161 -2.06 6.29 11.32
CA GLU A 161 -1.46 6.40 12.65
C GLU A 161 -0.85 5.07 13.15
N LEU A 162 0.09 5.17 14.09
CA LEU A 162 1.04 4.14 14.49
C LEU A 162 1.12 4.04 16.01
N GLU A 163 0.50 3.02 16.57
CA GLU A 163 1.11 2.06 17.51
C GLU A 163 0.13 0.88 17.79
N SER A 164 0.52 0.03 18.72
CA SER A 164 -0.05 -1.27 19.11
C SER A 164 -1.56 -1.47 18.89
N SER A 165 -1.91 -2.59 18.27
CA SER A 165 -3.28 -3.11 18.32
C SER A 165 -3.58 -3.64 19.73
N ARG A 166 -4.67 -3.20 20.36
CA ARG A 166 -5.25 -3.92 21.50
C ARG A 166 -6.08 -5.09 20.97
N ALA A 167 -6.04 -6.22 21.68
CA ALA A 167 -6.76 -7.44 21.32
C ALA A 167 -8.21 -7.13 20.94
N GLY A 168 -8.52 -7.23 19.65
CA GLY A 168 -9.86 -6.96 19.14
C GLY A 168 -10.84 -8.02 19.62
N ARG A 169 -11.98 -7.61 20.15
CA ARG A 169 -13.11 -8.51 20.40
C ARG A 169 -13.58 -9.04 19.04
N SER A 170 -13.37 -10.32 18.76
CA SER A 170 -13.82 -10.95 17.51
C SER A 170 -15.33 -11.06 17.48
N ILE A 171 -16.00 -10.04 16.93
CA ILE A 171 -17.43 -10.07 16.66
C ILE A 171 -17.68 -11.08 15.52
N ARG A 172 -18.64 -11.99 15.73
CA ARG A 172 -19.01 -13.02 14.76
C ARG A 172 -19.71 -12.36 13.57
N GLY A 173 -19.00 -12.21 12.45
CA GLY A 173 -19.51 -11.55 11.23
C GLY A 173 -18.43 -11.42 10.14
N PRO A 174 -18.83 -11.08 8.89
CA PRO A 174 -17.89 -10.99 7.75
C PRO A 174 -16.92 -9.82 7.84
N LEU A 175 -17.25 -8.76 8.58
CA LEU A 175 -16.44 -7.56 8.74
C LEU A 175 -15.74 -7.58 10.11
N LYS A 176 -14.46 -7.94 10.11
CA LYS A 176 -13.62 -7.91 11.31
C LYS A 176 -13.09 -6.49 11.55
N THR A 177 -13.42 -5.95 12.72
CA THR A 177 -12.97 -4.64 13.20
C THR A 177 -11.82 -4.83 14.20
N ILE A 178 -10.81 -3.96 14.14
CA ILE A 178 -9.66 -3.93 15.03
C ILE A 178 -9.55 -2.55 15.65
N HIS A 179 -9.20 -2.52 16.93
CA HIS A 179 -8.87 -1.30 17.66
C HIS A 179 -7.35 -1.10 17.61
N VAL A 180 -6.94 0.08 17.17
CA VAL A 180 -5.54 0.52 17.09
C VAL A 180 -5.37 1.69 18.04
N GLN A 181 -4.25 1.70 18.76
CA GLN A 181 -3.89 2.78 19.67
C GLN A 181 -2.63 3.46 19.15
N ASP A 182 -2.64 4.78 19.13
CA ASP A 182 -1.53 5.57 18.62
C ASP A 182 -0.48 5.89 19.67
N ALA A 183 0.69 6.33 19.23
CA ALA A 183 1.78 6.74 20.11
C ALA A 183 1.37 7.89 21.07
N THR A 184 0.36 8.69 20.70
CA THR A 184 -0.24 9.77 21.51
C THR A 184 -1.31 9.26 22.49
N GLY A 185 -1.68 7.98 22.41
CA GLY A 185 -2.71 7.36 23.24
C GLY A 185 -4.12 7.44 22.68
N HIS A 186 -4.34 8.04 21.51
CA HIS A 186 -5.63 8.03 20.84
C HIS A 186 -6.01 6.62 20.37
N GLU A 187 -7.27 6.23 20.56
CA GLU A 187 -7.78 4.92 20.13
C GLU A 187 -8.81 5.09 19.02
N PHE A 188 -8.69 4.28 17.97
CA PHE A 188 -9.67 4.24 16.90
C PHE A 188 -9.85 2.83 16.34
N ALA A 189 -10.95 2.64 15.61
CA ALA A 189 -11.33 1.35 15.04
C ALA A 189 -11.20 1.34 13.51
N THR A 190 -10.63 0.28 12.96
CA THR A 190 -10.50 0.07 11.51
C THR A 190 -10.87 -1.36 11.10
N ARG A 191 -10.99 -1.59 9.79
CA ARG A 191 -11.21 -2.94 9.25
C ARG A 191 -9.88 -3.68 9.11
N LEU A 192 -9.86 -4.98 9.40
CA LEU A 192 -8.69 -5.86 9.23
C LEU A 192 -8.02 -5.76 7.85
N GLY A 193 -8.82 -5.59 6.79
CA GLY A 193 -8.30 -5.43 5.43
C GLY A 193 -7.37 -4.22 5.26
N ASN A 194 -7.60 -3.16 6.03
CA ASN A 194 -6.89 -1.88 5.92
C ASN A 194 -5.63 -1.83 6.81
N VAL A 195 -5.48 -2.75 7.76
CA VAL A 195 -4.32 -2.79 8.68
C VAL A 195 -3.14 -3.46 7.99
N PHE A 196 -1.95 -2.87 8.09
CA PHE A 196 -0.71 -3.42 7.54
C PHE A 196 0.40 -3.41 8.58
N THR A 197 0.93 -4.58 8.95
CA THR A 197 1.99 -4.67 9.95
C THR A 197 3.33 -4.26 9.36
N ILE A 198 4.03 -3.34 10.01
CA ILE A 198 5.30 -2.79 9.49
C ILE A 198 6.50 -3.07 10.40
N GLY A 199 6.27 -3.54 11.63
CA GLY A 199 7.33 -3.74 12.62
C GLY A 199 7.00 -4.79 13.66
N LYS A 200 8.04 -5.32 14.31
CA LYS A 200 7.94 -6.22 15.47
C LYS A 200 8.05 -5.37 16.75
N GLY A 201 7.11 -5.52 17.69
CA GLY A 201 7.07 -4.71 18.90
C GLY A 201 6.85 -3.22 18.60
N THR A 202 7.73 -2.35 19.09
CA THR A 202 7.70 -0.89 18.88
C THR A 202 8.56 -0.39 17.72
N LYS A 203 9.41 -1.26 17.13
CA LYS A 203 10.38 -0.86 16.10
C LYS A 203 9.85 -1.17 14.69
N PRO A 204 9.57 -0.16 13.84
CA PRO A 204 9.24 -0.37 12.44
C PRO A 204 10.46 -0.85 11.65
N TRP A 205 10.24 -1.69 10.63
CA TRP A 205 11.29 -2.13 9.69
C TRP A 205 11.56 -1.14 8.56
N VAL A 206 10.66 -0.17 8.37
CA VAL A 206 10.73 0.85 7.33
C VAL A 206 10.78 2.24 7.95
N THR A 207 11.43 3.16 7.26
CA THR A 207 11.51 4.56 7.63
C THR A 207 10.15 5.22 7.45
N LEU A 208 9.66 5.86 8.51
CA LEU A 208 8.36 6.52 8.52
C LEU A 208 8.44 7.96 7.98
N PRO A 209 7.37 8.45 7.33
CA PRO A 209 7.29 9.83 6.87
C PRO A 209 7.25 10.83 8.04
N LYS A 210 7.40 12.11 7.72
CA LYS A 210 7.32 13.20 8.71
C LYS A 210 5.98 13.12 9.47
N GLY A 211 6.04 13.26 10.79
CA GLY A 211 4.91 13.05 11.68
C GLY A 211 4.71 11.61 12.16
N LYS A 212 5.53 10.63 11.70
CA LYS A 212 5.46 9.21 12.12
C LYS A 212 4.05 8.60 12.03
N GLY A 213 3.23 9.12 11.12
CA GLY A 213 1.83 8.73 10.98
C GLY A 213 0.86 9.38 11.98
N ILE A 214 1.32 10.16 12.96
CA ILE A 214 0.49 10.84 13.96
C ILE A 214 -0.40 11.90 13.31
N LYS A 215 -1.72 11.77 13.45
CA LYS A 215 -2.67 12.72 12.92
C LYS A 215 -2.86 13.88 13.89
N LEU A 216 -2.60 15.09 13.42
CA LEU A 216 -2.85 16.30 14.20
C LEU A 216 -4.36 16.56 14.33
N SER A 217 -4.81 16.85 15.54
CA SER A 217 -6.16 17.37 15.80
C SER A 217 -6.22 18.84 15.36
N HIS A 218 -7.23 19.18 14.58
CA HIS A 218 -7.57 20.58 14.30
C HIS A 218 -8.56 21.04 15.38
N HIS A 219 -8.23 22.13 16.07
CA HIS A 219 -9.18 22.88 16.90
C HIS A 219 -10.12 23.72 16.03
#